data_AF-A0A2N0LB31-F1
#
_entry.id   AF-A0A2N0LB31-F1
#
_cell.length_a   1.000
_cell.length_b   1.000
_cell.length_c   1.000
_cell.angle_alpha   90.00
_cell.angle_beta   90.00
_cell.angle_gamma   90.00
#
_symmetry.space_group_name_H-M   'P 1'
#
loop_
_entity.id
_entity.type
_entity.pdbx_description
1 polymer ?
#
loop_
_entity_poly.entity_id
_entity_poly.type
_entity_poly.pdbx_seq_one_letter_code
_entity_poly.pdbx_strand_id
1 'polypeptide(L)'
;MTTGPNKTRQAAIITRLNAARQSLEKSISDITSAIASRGSEWSVGDLLAHLSETYYQDMAAKILSEEQPIFASHDSETEWKREQEQALSCIDDVIDIVNRLTPEDMERSGQMNGQPLMVLDALELSVAHFEEHLAQLKDEVRPREGLPAG
;
A
#
# COMPACT_ATOMS: atom_id res chain seq x y z
N MET A 1 11.40 -4.24 -41.08
CA MET A 1 12.62 -3.65 -40.48
C MET A 1 12.26 -2.24 -40.01
N THR A 2 12.18 -1.98 -38.71
CA THR A 2 11.84 -0.64 -38.18
C THR A 2 13.08 0.25 -38.18
N THR A 3 13.32 1.00 -39.26
CA THR A 3 14.47 1.92 -39.34
C THR A 3 14.03 3.38 -39.22
N GLY A 4 14.76 4.14 -38.39
CA GLY A 4 14.63 5.59 -38.19
C GLY A 4 14.25 5.98 -36.74
N PRO A 5 13.04 6.48 -36.49
CA PRO A 5 12.67 7.11 -35.21
C PRO A 5 12.42 6.12 -34.07
N ASN A 6 11.80 4.96 -34.32
CA ASN A 6 11.45 4.01 -33.25
C ASN A 6 12.68 3.33 -32.63
N LYS A 7 13.71 3.03 -33.43
CA LYS A 7 14.99 2.49 -32.91
C LYS A 7 15.76 3.53 -32.09
N THR A 8 15.71 4.80 -32.51
CA THR A 8 16.28 5.91 -31.75
C THR A 8 15.56 6.08 -30.40
N ARG A 9 14.22 6.03 -30.40
CA ARG A 9 13.42 6.06 -29.16
C ARG A 9 13.73 4.88 -28.24
N GLN A 10 13.86 3.66 -28.79
CA GLN A 10 14.23 2.47 -28.02
C GLN A 10 15.60 2.64 -27.33
N ALA A 11 16.62 3.10 -28.06
CA ALA A 11 17.96 3.35 -27.51
C ALA A 11 17.95 4.44 -26.42
N ALA A 12 17.16 5.50 -26.62
CA ALA A 12 17.00 6.56 -25.63
C ALA A 12 16.33 6.07 -24.34
N ILE A 13 15.30 5.21 -24.45
CA ILE A 13 14.65 4.58 -23.28
C ILE A 13 15.66 3.75 -22.49
N ILE A 14 16.41 2.87 -23.16
CA ILE A 14 17.43 2.02 -22.51
C ILE A 14 18.48 2.87 -21.80
N THR A 15 18.96 3.94 -22.46
CA THR A 15 19.95 4.85 -21.87
C THR A 15 19.43 5.50 -20.58
N ARG A 16 18.18 5.99 -20.61
CA ARG A 16 17.54 6.62 -19.45
C ARG A 16 17.30 5.62 -18.31
N LEU A 17 16.86 4.40 -18.62
CA LEU A 17 16.65 3.34 -17.61
C LEU A 17 17.96 2.94 -16.94
N ASN A 18 19.05 2.80 -17.70
CA ASN A 18 20.36 2.51 -17.14
C ASN A 18 20.87 3.62 -16.21
N ALA A 19 20.69 4.89 -16.61
CA ALA A 19 21.03 6.03 -15.78
C ALA A 19 20.18 6.07 -14.50
N ALA A 20 18.86 5.84 -14.59
CA ALA A 20 17.97 5.77 -13.44
C ALA A 20 18.35 4.66 -12.47
N ARG A 21 18.68 3.46 -12.99
CA ARG A 21 19.15 2.33 -12.18
C ARG A 21 20.42 2.68 -11.39
N GLN A 22 21.42 3.26 -12.04
CA GLN A 22 22.67 3.65 -11.39
C GLN A 22 22.44 4.72 -10.31
N SER A 23 21.59 5.71 -10.61
CA SER A 23 21.23 6.75 -9.63
C SER A 23 20.50 6.16 -8.43
N LEU A 24 19.52 5.28 -8.65
CA LEU A 24 18.78 4.62 -7.57
C LEU A 24 19.71 3.79 -6.69
N GLU A 25 20.57 2.95 -7.31
CA GLU A 25 21.55 2.12 -6.61
C GLU A 25 22.46 2.96 -5.70
N LYS A 26 22.95 4.11 -6.20
CA LYS A 26 23.75 5.04 -5.39
C LYS A 26 22.92 5.64 -4.24
N SER A 27 21.70 6.08 -4.53
CA SER A 27 20.83 6.78 -3.57
C SER A 27 20.32 5.90 -2.43
N ILE A 28 20.30 4.57 -2.58
CA ILE A 28 19.84 3.65 -1.53
C ILE A 28 20.96 2.90 -0.82
N SER A 29 22.21 3.03 -1.29
CA SER A 29 23.33 2.17 -0.88
C SER A 29 23.73 2.28 0.60
N ASP A 30 23.45 3.41 1.25
CA ASP A 30 23.78 3.70 2.65
C ASP A 30 22.54 3.74 3.57
N ILE A 31 21.36 3.43 3.03
CA ILE A 31 20.11 3.47 3.79
C ILE A 31 19.92 2.16 4.55
N THR A 32 19.89 2.26 5.89
CA THR A 32 19.55 1.13 6.77
C THR A 32 18.04 0.95 6.89
N SER A 33 17.57 -0.24 7.27
CA SER A 33 16.13 -0.50 7.50
C SER A 33 15.50 0.46 8.52
N ALA A 34 16.24 0.81 9.58
CA ALA A 34 15.78 1.75 10.60
C ALA A 34 15.67 3.20 10.11
N ILE A 35 16.37 3.56 9.03
CA ILE A 35 16.18 4.84 8.33
C ILE A 35 15.06 4.70 7.30
N ALA A 36 14.99 3.55 6.63
CA ALA A 36 14.04 3.30 5.55
C ALA A 36 12.58 3.41 6.01
N SER A 37 12.29 3.04 7.26
CA SER A 37 10.95 3.09 7.84
C SER A 37 10.60 4.42 8.53
N ARG A 38 11.48 5.43 8.48
CA ARG A 38 11.19 6.75 9.07
C ARG A 38 10.41 7.58 8.06
N GLY A 39 9.19 7.97 8.42
CA GLY A 39 8.37 8.90 7.65
C GLY A 39 7.09 9.20 8.41
N SER A 40 6.71 10.48 8.48
CA SER A 40 5.38 10.89 8.94
C SER A 40 4.35 10.93 7.79
N GLU A 41 4.84 10.87 6.56
CA GLU A 41 4.06 10.75 5.34
C GLU A 41 4.64 9.58 4.52
N TRP A 42 5.51 9.83 3.54
CA TRP A 42 6.23 8.76 2.83
C TRP A 42 7.61 8.55 3.43
N SER A 43 7.86 7.35 3.93
CA SER A 43 9.21 6.87 4.23
C SER A 43 9.97 6.50 2.95
N VAL A 44 11.28 6.24 3.06
CA VAL A 44 12.06 5.70 1.93
C VAL A 44 11.51 4.33 1.52
N GLY A 45 11.07 3.52 2.49
CA GLY A 45 10.42 2.24 2.24
C GLY A 45 9.16 2.39 1.40
N ASP A 46 8.29 3.35 1.75
CA ASP A 46 7.05 3.62 1.00
C ASP A 46 7.34 4.05 -0.43
N LEU A 47 8.34 4.92 -0.61
CA LEU A 47 8.77 5.35 -1.95
C LEU A 47 9.33 4.20 -2.78
N LEU A 48 10.12 3.31 -2.19
CA LEU A 48 10.67 2.15 -2.90
C LEU A 48 9.59 1.10 -3.22
N ALA A 49 8.62 0.92 -2.33
CA ALA A 49 7.46 0.07 -2.58
C ALA A 49 6.65 0.62 -3.78
N HIS A 50 6.35 1.92 -3.78
CA HIS A 50 5.66 2.58 -4.88
C HIS A 50 6.44 2.51 -6.20
N LEU A 51 7.75 2.76 -6.17
CA LEU A 51 8.61 2.65 -7.36
C LEU A 51 8.63 1.24 -7.96
N SER A 52 8.37 0.22 -7.13
CA SER A 52 8.36 -1.18 -7.54
C SER A 52 7.02 -1.62 -8.16
N GLU A 53 6.00 -0.76 -8.18
CA GLU A 53 4.74 -1.03 -8.87
C GLU A 53 4.95 -1.22 -10.39
N THR A 54 4.16 -2.11 -10.97
CA THR A 54 4.35 -2.59 -12.36
C THR A 54 3.35 -2.02 -13.35
N TYR A 55 2.52 -1.04 -12.96
CA TYR A 55 1.39 -0.57 -13.77
C TYR A 55 1.76 -0.28 -15.24
N TYR A 56 2.83 0.48 -15.48
CA TYR A 56 3.24 0.84 -16.84
C TYR A 56 3.90 -0.32 -17.60
N GLN A 57 4.58 -1.21 -16.90
CA GLN A 57 5.18 -2.43 -17.44
C GLN A 57 4.08 -3.41 -17.86
N ASP A 58 3.03 -3.56 -17.05
CA ASP A 58 1.85 -4.38 -17.34
C ASP A 58 1.04 -3.79 -18.49
N MET A 59 0.91 -2.45 -18.53
CA MET A 59 0.33 -1.75 -19.67
C MET A 59 1.11 -2.05 -20.97
N ALA A 60 2.44 -1.97 -20.93
CA ALA A 60 3.28 -2.31 -22.07
C ALA A 60 3.16 -3.80 -22.47
N ALA A 61 3.09 -4.72 -21.49
CA ALA A 61 2.88 -6.15 -21.74
C ALA A 61 1.54 -6.41 -22.42
N LYS A 62 0.46 -5.79 -21.93
CA LYS A 62 -0.90 -5.89 -22.50
C LYS A 62 -0.94 -5.40 -23.95
N ILE A 63 -0.29 -4.27 -24.26
CA ILE A 63 -0.16 -3.77 -25.65
C ILE A 63 0.53 -4.79 -26.54
N LEU A 64 1.53 -5.50 -26.02
CA LEU A 64 2.29 -6.48 -26.80
C LEU A 64 1.54 -7.80 -26.98
N SER A 65 0.64 -8.17 -26.07
CA SER A 65 -0.04 -9.47 -26.07
C SER A 65 -1.45 -9.46 -26.66
N GLU A 66 -2.14 -8.32 -26.69
CA GLU A 66 -3.54 -8.22 -27.11
C GLU A 66 -3.70 -7.55 -28.48
N GLU A 67 -4.66 -8.02 -29.28
CA GLU A 67 -4.95 -7.47 -30.61
C GLU A 67 -5.60 -6.07 -30.54
N GLN A 68 -6.42 -5.84 -29.51
CA GLN A 68 -7.08 -4.55 -29.23
C GLN A 68 -7.03 -4.27 -27.73
N PRO A 69 -5.89 -3.78 -27.21
CA PRO A 69 -5.76 -3.52 -25.78
C PRO A 69 -6.69 -2.36 -25.38
N ILE A 70 -7.56 -2.61 -24.40
CA ILE A 70 -8.43 -1.59 -23.80
C ILE A 70 -7.85 -1.22 -22.44
N PHE A 71 -7.59 0.07 -22.25
CA PHE A 71 -7.24 0.65 -20.95
C PHE A 71 -8.44 1.45 -20.47
N ALA A 72 -9.12 0.94 -19.45
CA ALA A 72 -10.17 1.73 -18.79
C ALA A 72 -9.53 2.97 -18.16
N SER A 73 -10.23 4.10 -18.23
CA SER A 73 -9.88 5.27 -17.42
C SER A 73 -10.00 4.91 -15.95
N HIS A 74 -9.08 5.40 -15.13
CA HIS A 74 -9.18 5.31 -13.68
C HIS A 74 -10.48 5.98 -13.21
N ASP A 75 -11.35 5.19 -12.57
CA ASP A 75 -12.61 5.65 -12.01
C ASP A 75 -12.41 5.90 -10.52
N SER A 76 -12.01 7.12 -10.19
CA SER A 76 -11.72 7.54 -8.83
C SER A 76 -12.91 7.38 -7.88
N GLU A 77 -14.14 7.48 -8.38
CA GLU A 77 -15.35 7.34 -7.56
C GLU A 77 -15.60 5.87 -7.18
N THR A 78 -15.41 4.96 -8.14
CA THR A 78 -15.50 3.52 -7.87
C THR A 78 -14.38 3.06 -6.95
N GLU A 79 -13.15 3.54 -7.17
CA GLU A 79 -12.02 3.21 -6.28
C GLU A 79 -12.22 3.75 -4.87
N TRP A 80 -12.66 5.00 -4.73
CA TRP A 80 -12.98 5.61 -3.44
C TRP A 80 -14.10 4.88 -2.69
N LYS A 81 -15.15 4.42 -3.39
CA LYS A 81 -16.17 3.56 -2.78
C LYS A 81 -15.60 2.25 -2.27
N ARG A 82 -14.76 1.60 -3.06
CA ARG A 82 -14.10 0.35 -2.68
C ARG A 82 -13.23 0.53 -1.42
N GLU A 83 -12.51 1.65 -1.32
CA GLU A 83 -11.70 1.97 -0.13
C GLU A 83 -12.57 2.16 1.12
N GLN A 84 -13.69 2.89 1.01
CA GLN A 84 -14.65 3.04 2.12
C GLN A 84 -15.24 1.70 2.56
N GLU A 85 -15.68 0.87 1.60
CA GLU A 85 -16.22 -0.47 1.88
C GLU A 85 -15.17 -1.37 2.54
N GLN A 86 -13.92 -1.32 2.07
CA GLN A 86 -12.82 -2.09 2.62
C GLN A 86 -12.48 -1.67 4.05
N ALA A 87 -12.48 -0.36 4.35
CA ALA A 87 -12.23 0.13 5.71
C ALA A 87 -13.30 -0.35 6.71
N LEU A 88 -14.57 -0.35 6.30
CA LEU A 88 -15.68 -0.86 7.12
C LEU A 88 -15.61 -2.38 7.28
N SER A 89 -15.32 -3.11 6.20
CA SER A 89 -15.19 -4.57 6.22
C SER A 89 -14.12 -5.05 7.20
N CYS A 90 -13.03 -4.30 7.39
CA CYS A 90 -12.01 -4.65 8.39
C CYS A 90 -12.56 -4.67 9.82
N ILE A 91 -13.50 -3.79 10.16
CA ILE A 91 -14.16 -3.78 11.47
C ILE A 91 -15.12 -4.97 11.56
N ASP A 92 -15.90 -5.21 10.50
CA ASP A 92 -16.83 -6.34 10.43
C ASP A 92 -16.10 -7.69 10.58
N ASP A 93 -14.93 -7.84 9.97
CA ASP A 93 -14.09 -9.03 10.09
C ASP A 93 -13.65 -9.29 11.54
N VAL A 94 -13.28 -8.24 12.28
CA VAL A 94 -12.89 -8.34 13.70
C VAL A 94 -14.11 -8.70 14.56
N ILE A 95 -15.27 -8.09 14.30
CA ILE A 95 -16.54 -8.44 14.96
C ILE A 95 -16.87 -9.92 14.72
N ASP A 96 -16.74 -10.38 13.47
CA ASP A 96 -17.00 -11.76 13.08
C ASP A 96 -16.05 -12.74 13.77
N ILE A 97 -14.76 -12.39 13.91
CA ILE A 97 -13.80 -13.20 14.66
C ILE A 97 -14.24 -13.30 16.12
N VAL A 98 -14.49 -12.16 16.78
CA VAL A 98 -14.89 -12.12 18.20
C VAL A 98 -16.13 -12.96 18.44
N ASN A 99 -17.15 -12.84 17.58
CA ASN A 99 -18.40 -13.58 17.71
C ASN A 99 -18.26 -15.10 17.52
N ARG A 100 -17.19 -15.55 16.85
CA ARG A 100 -16.92 -16.98 16.58
C ARG A 100 -15.96 -17.62 17.60
N LEU A 101 -15.37 -16.84 18.50
CA LEU A 101 -14.42 -17.37 19.49
C LEU A 101 -15.10 -18.38 20.42
N THR A 102 -14.48 -19.54 20.56
CA THR A 102 -14.82 -20.51 21.61
C THR A 102 -14.03 -20.23 22.89
N PRO A 103 -14.43 -20.78 24.05
CA PRO A 103 -13.63 -20.70 25.27
C PRO A 103 -12.19 -21.19 25.10
N GLU A 104 -11.98 -22.24 24.30
CA GLU A 104 -10.63 -22.74 24.00
C GLU A 104 -9.83 -21.76 23.14
N ASP A 105 -10.45 -21.12 22.14
CA ASP A 105 -9.77 -20.12 21.29
C ASP A 105 -9.31 -18.91 22.10
N MET A 106 -10.07 -18.51 23.11
CA MET A 106 -9.72 -17.39 24.00
C MET A 106 -8.46 -17.67 24.84
N GLU A 107 -8.11 -18.94 25.05
CA GLU A 107 -6.89 -19.34 25.78
C GLU A 107 -5.68 -19.51 24.85
N ARG A 108 -5.84 -19.37 23.53
CA ARG A 108 -4.74 -19.54 22.58
C ARG A 108 -3.81 -18.34 22.59
N SER A 109 -2.51 -18.62 22.43
CA SER A 109 -1.46 -17.60 22.35
C SER A 109 -0.51 -17.86 21.20
N GLY A 110 0.07 -16.76 20.72
CA GLY A 110 1.22 -16.73 19.81
C GLY A 110 2.43 -16.06 20.47
N GLN A 111 3.37 -15.61 19.65
CA GLN A 111 4.57 -14.88 20.07
C GLN A 111 4.70 -13.60 19.26
N MET A 112 4.86 -12.46 19.92
CA MET A 112 5.18 -11.16 19.32
C MET A 112 6.43 -10.59 19.99
N ASN A 113 7.50 -10.36 19.22
CA ASN A 113 8.79 -9.89 19.74
C ASN A 113 9.36 -10.75 20.89
N GLY A 114 9.12 -12.06 20.85
CA GLY A 114 9.54 -13.02 21.88
C GLY A 114 8.75 -12.95 23.19
N GLN A 115 7.64 -12.20 23.22
CA GLN A 115 6.68 -12.18 24.32
C GLN A 115 5.41 -12.94 23.91
N PRO A 116 4.76 -13.68 24.83
CA PRO A 116 3.43 -14.24 24.60
C PRO A 116 2.42 -13.14 24.27
N LEU A 117 1.55 -13.42 23.30
CA LEU A 117 0.40 -12.57 22.94
C LEU A 117 -0.83 -13.47 22.82
N MET A 118 -1.86 -13.20 23.63
CA MET A 118 -3.11 -13.95 23.58
C MET A 118 -3.95 -13.51 22.37
N VAL A 119 -4.88 -14.37 21.93
CA VAL A 119 -5.85 -14.01 20.88
C VAL A 119 -6.66 -12.77 21.27
N LEU A 120 -7.10 -12.69 22.53
CA LEU A 120 -7.85 -11.53 23.02
C LEU A 120 -6.99 -10.26 23.05
N ASP A 121 -5.73 -10.34 23.47
CA ASP A 121 -4.81 -9.19 23.44
C ASP A 121 -4.67 -8.63 22.01
N ALA A 122 -4.57 -9.50 21.01
CA ALA A 122 -4.46 -9.07 19.61
C ALA A 122 -5.74 -8.38 19.12
N LEU A 123 -6.92 -8.86 19.53
CA LEU A 123 -8.20 -8.25 19.17
C LEU A 123 -8.40 -6.91 19.89
N GLU A 124 -7.98 -6.80 21.15
CA GLU A 124 -7.97 -5.53 21.91
C GLU A 124 -7.05 -4.50 21.26
N LEU A 125 -5.86 -4.92 20.79
CA LEU A 125 -4.97 -4.05 20.01
C LEU A 125 -5.63 -3.58 18.70
N SER A 126 -6.39 -4.46 18.03
CA SER A 126 -7.15 -4.06 16.83
C SER A 126 -8.22 -3.01 17.14
N VAL A 127 -8.94 -3.15 18.25
CA VAL A 127 -9.93 -2.16 18.70
C VAL A 127 -9.25 -0.83 18.99
N ALA A 128 -8.18 -0.83 19.78
CA ALA A 128 -7.43 0.39 20.11
C ALA A 128 -6.90 1.09 18.85
N HIS A 129 -6.41 0.34 17.87
CA HIS A 129 -5.96 0.88 16.58
C HIS A 129 -7.09 1.56 15.80
N PHE A 130 -8.29 0.97 15.75
CA PHE A 130 -9.44 1.61 15.12
C PHE A 130 -9.89 2.87 15.86
N GLU A 131 -9.91 2.85 17.19
CA GLU A 131 -10.28 4.01 18.01
C GLU A 131 -9.31 5.17 17.84
N GLU A 132 -8.00 4.90 17.82
CA GLU A 132 -6.95 5.89 17.58
C GLU A 132 -7.11 6.57 16.23
N HIS A 133 -7.24 5.80 15.15
CA HIS A 133 -7.35 6.37 13.81
C HIS A 133 -8.73 6.99 13.53
N LEU A 134 -9.79 6.54 14.19
CA LEU A 134 -11.08 7.21 14.15
C LEU A 134 -11.01 8.58 14.84
N ALA A 135 -10.33 8.67 15.98
CA ALA A 135 -10.06 9.95 16.64
C ALA A 135 -9.23 10.86 15.74
N GLN A 136 -8.16 10.35 15.12
CA GLN A 136 -7.35 11.11 14.17
C GLN A 136 -8.17 11.61 12.97
N LEU A 137 -9.02 10.76 12.39
CA LEU A 137 -9.91 11.15 11.30
C LEU A 137 -10.84 12.28 11.73
N LYS A 138 -11.44 12.15 12.92
CA LYS A 138 -12.42 13.10 13.47
C LYS A 138 -11.79 14.44 13.84
N ASP A 139 -10.65 14.41 14.52
CA ASP A 139 -10.08 15.57 15.21
C ASP A 139 -8.99 16.28 14.40
N GLU A 140 -8.33 15.58 13.47
CA GLU A 140 -7.23 16.16 12.66
C GLU A 140 -7.59 16.24 11.18
N VAL A 141 -7.94 15.12 10.55
CA VAL A 141 -8.09 15.04 9.10
C VAL A 141 -9.32 15.81 8.63
N ARG A 142 -10.50 15.52 9.20
CA ARG A 142 -11.75 16.19 8.79
C ARG A 142 -11.66 17.71 8.94
N PRO A 143 -11.19 18.28 10.07
CA PRO A 143 -11.01 19.73 10.18
C PRO A 143 -10.00 20.30 9.18
N ARG A 144 -8.88 19.62 8.91
CA ARG A 144 -7.88 20.06 7.92
C ARG A 144 -8.48 20.18 6.52
N GLU A 145 -9.39 19.26 6.16
CA GLU A 145 -10.10 19.28 4.88
C GLU A 145 -11.37 20.17 4.88
N GLY A 146 -11.61 20.94 5.96
CA GLY A 146 -12.78 21.82 6.08
C GLY A 146 -14.11 21.09 6.31
N LEU A 147 -14.06 19.83 6.75
CA LEU A 147 -15.22 19.00 7.09
C LEU A 147 -15.54 19.09 8.60
N PRO A 148 -16.81 18.96 9.02
CA PRO A 148 -17.17 18.94 10.43
C PRO A 148 -16.63 17.66 11.10
N ALA A 149 -16.12 17.78 12.33
CA ALA A 149 -15.80 16.61 13.16
C ALA A 149 -17.08 15.75 13.31
N GLY A 150 -16.97 14.47 12.93
CA GLY A 150 -18.08 13.52 12.94
C GLY A 150 -18.60 13.20 14.35
#